data_AF-A0A8C6DCR2-F1
#
_entry.id   AF-A0A8C6DCR2-F1
#
_cell.length_a   1.000
_cell.length_b   1.000
_cell.length_c   1.000
_cell.angle_alpha   90.00
_cell.angle_beta   90.00
_cell.angle_gamma   90.00
#
_symmetry.space_group_name_H-M   'P 1'
#
loop_
_entity.id
_entity.type
_entity.pdbx_description
1 polymer ?
#
loop_
_entity_poly.entity_id
_entity_poly.type
_entity_poly.pdbx_seq_one_letter_code
_entity_poly.pdbx_strand_id
1 'polypeptide(L)'
;MCELHTLEVTCQETFAQIKALSTLEVADHMLGGEVHGSLAHAEKVRGQIPKVATQEKKKTTGQAKRCIQYNLCFVNVVPTFGKKKGPNANS
;
A
#
# COMPACT_ATOMS: atom_id res chain seq x y z
N MET A 1 11.36 46.73 20.77
CA MET A 1 10.43 47.86 20.60
C MET A 1 10.65 48.66 19.30
N CYS A 2 11.74 48.45 18.54
CA CYS A 2 12.04 49.28 17.36
C CYS A 2 11.79 48.61 15.99
N GLU A 3 11.50 47.30 15.92
CA GLU A 3 11.34 46.58 14.64
C GLU A 3 9.90 46.50 14.14
N LEU A 4 8.89 46.59 15.03
CA LEU A 4 7.47 46.55 14.62
C LEU A 4 7.02 47.85 13.93
N HIS A 5 7.51 49.01 14.39
CA HIS A 5 7.17 50.29 13.76
C HIS A 5 7.73 50.43 12.35
N THR A 6 8.93 49.89 12.08
CA THR A 6 9.52 49.98 10.74
C THR A 6 8.74 49.13 9.73
N LEU A 7 8.25 47.95 10.13
CA LEU A 7 7.46 47.07 9.25
C LEU A 7 6.05 47.61 8.97
N GLU A 8 5.35 48.15 9.97
CA GLU A 8 4.00 48.71 9.77
C GLU A 8 4.02 49.94 8.85
N VAL A 9 5.04 50.80 8.97
CA VAL A 9 5.19 52.00 8.13
C VAL A 9 5.51 51.63 6.68
N THR A 10 6.38 50.64 6.43
CA THR A 10 6.65 50.15 5.07
C THR A 10 5.45 49.45 4.41
N CYS A 11 4.57 48.81 5.20
CA CYS A 11 3.34 48.16 4.71
C CYS A 11 2.23 49.17 4.35
N GLN A 12 2.07 50.26 5.11
CA GLN A 12 1.09 51.30 4.76
C GLN A 12 1.49 52.09 3.50
N GLU A 13 2.78 52.34 3.31
CA GLU A 13 3.29 53.09 2.14
C GLU A 13 3.22 52.28 0.83
N THR A 14 3.35 50.95 0.90
CA THR A 14 3.25 50.08 -0.30
C THR A 14 1.81 49.82 -0.74
N PHE A 15 0.83 49.88 0.16
CA PHE A 15 -0.59 49.64 -0.17
C PHE A 15 -1.24 50.81 -0.94
N ALA A 16 -0.72 52.03 -0.77
CA ALA A 16 -1.25 53.25 -1.39
C ALA A 16 -1.01 53.33 -2.92
N GLN A 17 -0.14 52.48 -3.48
CA GLN A 17 0.19 52.47 -4.92
C GLN A 17 -0.59 51.44 -5.74
N ILE A 18 -1.46 50.64 -5.11
CA ILE A 18 -2.27 49.64 -5.81
C ILE A 18 -3.49 50.33 -6.43
N LYS A 19 -3.43 50.56 -7.75
CA LYS A 19 -4.53 51.11 -8.53
C LYS A 19 -5.71 50.13 -8.51
N ALA A 20 -6.91 50.61 -8.19
CA ALA A 20 -8.13 49.80 -8.25
C ALA A 20 -8.24 49.14 -9.64
N LEU A 21 -8.33 47.80 -9.67
CA LEU A 21 -8.33 46.88 -10.84
C LEU A 21 -7.00 46.19 -11.21
N SER A 22 -5.96 46.17 -10.35
CA SER A 22 -4.81 45.27 -10.56
C SER A 22 -5.07 43.86 -10.04
N THR A 23 -4.93 42.84 -10.89
CA THR A 23 -4.94 41.43 -10.49
C THR A 23 -3.64 41.10 -9.74
N LEU A 24 -3.74 40.81 -8.45
CA LEU A 24 -2.62 40.34 -7.64
C LEU A 24 -2.67 38.81 -7.58
N GLU A 25 -1.69 38.14 -8.19
CA GLU A 25 -1.55 36.69 -8.03
C GLU A 25 -0.78 36.40 -6.73
N VAL A 26 -1.53 36.11 -5.67
CA VAL A 26 -0.95 35.63 -4.40
C VAL A 26 -0.83 34.11 -4.52
N ALA A 27 0.38 33.61 -4.73
CA ALA A 27 0.69 32.20 -4.63
C ALA A 27 0.78 31.79 -3.15
N ASP A 28 -0.37 31.68 -2.49
CA ASP A 28 -0.44 31.11 -1.15
C ASP A 28 -0.30 29.58 -1.27
N HIS A 29 0.84 29.05 -0.84
CA HIS A 29 1.03 27.61 -0.75
C HIS A 29 0.20 27.08 0.43
N MET A 30 -0.84 26.31 0.13
CA MET A 30 -1.63 25.60 1.15
C MET A 30 -0.70 24.80 2.08
N LEU A 31 -0.82 25.00 3.40
CA LEU A 31 -0.18 24.18 4.44
C LEU A 31 -0.80 22.77 4.41
N GLY A 32 -0.32 21.97 3.47
CA GLY A 32 -0.86 20.67 3.08
C GLY A 32 -0.45 20.40 1.64
N GLY A 33 0.86 20.26 1.42
CA GLY A 33 1.47 20.21 0.09
C GLY A 33 0.86 19.17 -0.85
N GLU A 34 1.00 19.44 -2.15
CA GLU A 34 0.72 18.50 -3.23
C GLU A 34 1.37 17.14 -2.92
N VAL A 35 0.56 16.09 -2.83
CA VAL A 35 1.04 14.74 -2.53
C VAL A 35 1.89 14.26 -3.71
N HIS A 36 3.19 14.53 -3.64
CA HIS A 36 4.16 14.06 -4.62
C HIS A 36 4.44 12.57 -4.40
N GLY A 37 3.58 11.76 -5.00
CA GLY A 37 3.75 10.35 -5.21
C GLY A 37 2.93 9.96 -6.44
N SER A 38 3.58 9.77 -7.58
CA SER A 38 2.88 9.38 -8.80
C SER A 38 2.33 7.95 -8.65
N LEU A 39 1.02 7.80 -8.84
CA LEU A 39 0.32 6.50 -8.86
C LEU A 39 0.70 5.64 -10.08
N ALA A 40 1.68 6.06 -10.89
CA ALA A 40 2.10 5.43 -12.14
C ALA A 40 2.60 3.98 -11.99
N HIS A 41 2.87 3.53 -10.76
CA HIS A 41 3.30 2.16 -10.44
C HIS A 41 2.25 1.34 -9.69
N ALA A 42 1.06 1.88 -9.46
CA ALA A 42 -0.04 1.10 -8.92
C ALA A 42 -0.34 -0.09 -9.84
N GLU A 43 -0.50 -1.28 -9.26
CA GLU A 43 -0.86 -2.53 -9.95
C GLU A 43 0.11 -3.07 -11.01
N LYS A 44 1.22 -2.37 -11.32
CA LYS A 44 2.23 -2.77 -12.31
C LYS A 44 2.68 -4.23 -12.13
N VAL A 45 2.80 -4.71 -10.89
CA VAL A 45 3.20 -6.09 -10.59
C VAL A 45 2.07 -7.10 -10.84
N ARG A 46 0.80 -6.74 -10.58
CA ARG A 46 -0.35 -7.62 -10.77
C ARG A 46 -0.66 -7.86 -12.25
N GLY A 47 -0.44 -6.88 -13.11
CA GLY A 47 -0.63 -6.99 -14.56
C GLY A 47 0.49 -7.73 -15.30
N GLN A 48 1.71 -7.76 -14.75
CA GLN A 48 2.84 -8.47 -15.34
C GLN A 48 2.80 -9.99 -15.11
N ILE A 49 2.17 -10.46 -14.04
CA ILE A 49 2.14 -11.90 -13.71
C ILE A 49 1.15 -12.59 -14.64
N PRO A 50 1.54 -13.70 -15.32
CA PRO A 50 0.62 -14.45 -16.16
C PRO A 50 -0.59 -14.92 -15.36
N LYS A 51 -1.79 -14.75 -15.91
CA LYS A 51 -3.04 -15.16 -15.26
C LYS A 51 -3.20 -16.68 -15.34
N VAL A 52 -2.61 -17.39 -14.38
CA VAL A 52 -2.77 -18.83 -14.26
C VAL A 52 -4.19 -19.15 -13.79
N ALA A 53 -4.92 -19.97 -14.54
CA ALA A 53 -6.25 -20.44 -14.17
C ALA A 53 -6.18 -21.34 -12.93
N THR A 54 -7.16 -21.20 -12.04
CA THR A 54 -7.30 -22.09 -10.89
C THR A 54 -7.73 -23.46 -11.36
N GLN A 55 -6.94 -24.49 -11.07
CA GLN A 55 -7.34 -25.87 -11.31
C GLN A 55 -8.32 -26.32 -10.22
N GLU A 56 -9.46 -26.89 -10.62
CA GLU A 56 -10.42 -27.44 -9.68
C GLU A 56 -9.93 -28.78 -9.13
N LYS A 57 -9.74 -28.85 -7.81
CA LYS A 57 -9.51 -30.10 -7.08
C LYS A 57 -10.69 -30.33 -6.13
N LYS A 58 -11.33 -31.50 -6.22
CA LYS A 58 -12.43 -31.88 -5.33
C LYS A 58 -11.92 -32.00 -3.90
N LYS A 59 -12.37 -31.09 -3.04
CA LYS A 59 -12.06 -31.11 -1.60
C LYS A 59 -13.25 -31.68 -0.86
N THR A 60 -13.03 -32.77 -0.13
CA THR A 60 -14.01 -33.26 0.85
C THR A 60 -13.92 -32.42 2.11
N THR A 61 -15.06 -32.23 2.78
CA THR A 61 -15.17 -31.37 3.98
C THR A 61 -15.77 -32.17 5.14
N GLY A 62 -15.57 -31.71 6.38
CA GLY A 62 -16.19 -32.28 7.57
C GLY A 62 -15.54 -33.59 8.04
N GLN A 63 -16.37 -34.52 8.51
CA GLN A 63 -15.93 -35.79 9.08
C GLN A 63 -15.14 -36.64 8.07
N ALA A 64 -15.55 -36.66 6.81
CA ALA A 64 -14.85 -37.37 5.75
C ALA A 64 -13.40 -36.89 5.59
N LYS A 65 -13.18 -35.56 5.66
CA LYS A 65 -11.83 -34.98 5.59
C LYS A 65 -10.97 -35.41 6.79
N ARG A 66 -11.55 -35.42 8.00
CA ARG A 66 -10.84 -35.85 9.22
C ARG A 66 -10.45 -37.33 9.16
N CYS A 67 -11.33 -38.19 8.64
CA CYS A 67 -11.05 -39.61 8.43
C CYS A 67 -9.86 -39.82 7.47
N ILE A 68 -9.88 -39.15 6.32
CA ILE A 68 -8.79 -39.22 5.34
C ILE A 68 -7.47 -38.70 5.96
N GLN A 69 -7.51 -37.59 6.68
CA GLN A 69 -6.32 -37.02 7.33
C GLN A 69 -5.72 -37.96 8.39
N TYR A 70 -6.56 -38.60 9.22
CA TYR A 70 -6.10 -39.57 10.21
C TYR A 70 -5.38 -40.74 9.55
N ASN A 71 -5.97 -41.29 8.48
CA ASN A 71 -5.36 -42.39 7.74
C ASN A 71 -4.03 -41.98 7.11
N LEU A 72 -3.94 -40.77 6.54
CA LEU A 72 -2.70 -40.25 5.95
C LEU A 72 -1.62 -39.93 6.99
N CYS A 73 -1.99 -39.45 8.18
CA CYS A 73 -1.03 -39.06 9.21
C CYS A 73 -0.54 -40.21 10.09
N PHE A 74 -1.36 -41.25 10.30
CA PHE A 74 -1.11 -42.25 11.34
C PHE A 74 -1.20 -43.71 10.86
N VAL A 75 -2.19 -44.07 10.04
CA VAL A 75 -2.42 -45.48 9.66
C VAL A 75 -1.54 -45.88 8.48
N ASN A 76 -1.47 -45.03 7.46
CA ASN A 76 -0.76 -45.31 6.21
C ASN A 76 0.73 -44.93 6.27
N VAL A 77 1.18 -44.30 7.35
CA VAL A 77 2.59 -43.97 7.53
C VAL A 77 3.34 -45.19 8.08
N VAL A 78 4.21 -45.77 7.27
CA VAL A 78 5.19 -46.75 7.76
C VAL A 78 6.37 -45.96 8.35
N PRO A 79 6.76 -46.15 9.62
CA PRO A 79 7.94 -45.52 10.18
C PRO A 79 9.19 -46.00 9.42
N THR A 80 9.67 -45.19 8.49
CA THR A 80 10.91 -45.45 7.78
C THR A 80 12.11 -44.95 8.59
N PHE A 81 13.26 -45.61 8.43
CA PHE A 81 14.50 -45.16 9.03
C PHE A 81 14.97 -43.86 8.34
N GLY A 82 15.34 -42.85 9.14
CA GLY A 82 15.80 -41.55 8.65
C GLY A 82 14.88 -40.37 8.99
N LYS A 83 15.10 -39.22 8.34
CA LYS A 83 14.33 -37.99 8.59
C LYS A 83 12.93 -38.09 7.98
N LYS A 84 11.89 -37.82 8.77
CA LYS A 84 10.50 -37.79 8.29
C LYS A 84 10.31 -36.69 7.25
N LYS A 85 9.83 -37.05 6.06
CA LYS A 85 9.50 -36.09 5.00
C LYS A 85 8.16 -35.41 5.30
N GLY A 86 8.11 -34.10 5.12
CA GLY A 86 6.92 -33.30 5.40
C GLY A 86 5.82 -33.49 4.34
N PRO A 87 4.55 -33.22 4.66
CA PRO A 87 3.42 -33.39 3.73
C PRO A 87 3.49 -32.55 2.44
N ASN A 88 4.26 -31.45 2.45
CA ASN A 88 4.44 -30.55 1.31
C ASN A 88 5.93 -30.38 0.99
N ALA A 89 6.69 -31.48 0.98
CA ALA A 89 8.09 -31.46 0.56
C ALA A 89 8.18 -31.69 -0.96
N ASN A 90 8.81 -30.76 -1.66
CA ASN A 90 9.02 -30.76 -3.12
C ASN A 90 10.44 -31.18 -3.52
N SER A 91 11.16 -31.86 -2.63
CA SER A 91 12.45 -32.52 -2.88
C SER A 91 12.31 -33.92 -3.44
#